data_AF-A0A5S4GTI5-F1
#
_entry.id   AF-A0A5S4GTI5-F1
#
_cell.length_a   1.000
_cell.length_b   1.000
_cell.length_c   1.000
_cell.angle_alpha   90.00
_cell.angle_beta   90.00
_cell.angle_gamma   90.00
#
_symmetry.space_group_name_H-M   'P 1'
#
loop_
_entity.id
_entity.type
_entity.pdbx_description
1 polymer ?
#
loop_
_entity_poly.entity_id
_entity_poly.type
_entity_poly.pdbx_seq_one_letter_code
_entity_poly.pdbx_strand_id
1 'polypeptide(L)'
;MMAVPDGSAPSYFGVYPAIVTDLVDPDKLGRVEVRYPWLGDDGDRDVRAWATLCSPYADDGQGLQILPEVGSQVVVGFEAGNPRRPYVLGSAWNGRAATPIE
;
A
#
# COMPACT_ATOMS: atom_id res chain seq x y z
N MET A 1 5.40 7.68 19.36
CA MET A 1 6.48 6.87 18.75
C MET A 1 7.28 7.79 17.85
N MET A 2 8.54 8.08 18.20
CA MET A 2 9.39 8.96 17.39
C MET A 2 9.77 8.25 16.09
N ALA A 3 9.49 8.89 14.95
CA ALA A 3 9.94 8.43 13.64
C ALA A 3 11.46 8.25 13.62
N VAL A 4 11.94 7.07 13.26
CA VAL A 4 13.37 6.84 12.98
C VAL A 4 13.76 7.72 11.79
N PRO A 5 14.88 8.46 11.84
CA PRO A 5 15.31 9.28 10.70
C PRO A 5 15.66 8.39 9.51
N ASP A 6 15.05 8.64 8.36
CA ASP A 6 15.18 7.83 7.14
C ASP A 6 16.54 7.99 6.42
N GLY A 7 17.47 8.78 6.97
CA GLY A 7 18.62 9.36 6.27
C GLY A 7 19.69 8.40 5.70
N SER A 8 19.48 7.08 5.73
CA SER A 8 20.39 6.09 5.11
C SER A 8 19.70 5.08 4.18
N ALA A 9 18.37 5.03 4.14
CA ALA A 9 17.65 4.11 3.28
C ALA A 9 17.41 4.74 1.89
N PRO A 10 17.33 3.94 0.81
CA PRO A 10 16.94 4.46 -0.50
C PRO A 10 15.56 5.10 -0.43
N SER A 11 15.40 6.27 -1.03
CA SER A 11 14.11 6.92 -1.17
C SER A 11 13.50 6.60 -2.54
N TYR A 12 12.21 6.28 -2.55
CA TYR A 12 11.47 5.87 -3.75
C TYR A 12 10.42 6.93 -4.08
N PHE A 13 10.70 7.79 -5.05
CA PHE A 13 9.74 8.80 -5.49
C PHE A 13 8.95 8.27 -6.69
N GLY A 14 7.63 8.46 -6.69
CA GLY A 14 6.73 7.98 -7.75
C GLY A 14 5.64 7.05 -7.22
N VAL A 15 5.03 6.31 -8.15
CA VAL A 15 4.00 5.31 -7.86
C VAL A 15 4.45 3.94 -8.33
N TYR A 16 4.14 2.92 -7.53
CA TYR A 16 4.68 1.58 -7.72
C TYR A 16 3.57 0.53 -7.58
N PRO A 17 3.65 -0.60 -8.29
CA PRO A 17 2.75 -1.72 -8.04
C PRO A 17 3.11 -2.40 -6.71
N ALA A 18 2.10 -2.79 -5.96
CA ALA A 18 2.24 -3.62 -4.76
C ALA A 18 1.14 -4.69 -4.74
N ILE A 19 1.37 -5.77 -3.99
CA ILE A 19 0.41 -6.87 -3.87
C ILE A 19 -0.14 -6.88 -2.46
N VAL A 20 -1.46 -6.89 -2.30
CA VAL A 20 -2.11 -6.98 -0.99
C VAL A 20 -1.85 -8.35 -0.37
N THR A 21 -1.41 -8.39 0.88
CA THR A 21 -1.09 -9.62 1.61
C THR A 21 -1.97 -9.84 2.83
N ASP A 22 -2.51 -8.80 3.44
CA ASP A 22 -3.43 -8.89 4.58
C ASP A 22 -4.37 -7.67 4.64
N LEU A 23 -5.59 -7.88 5.14
CA LEU A 23 -6.61 -6.86 5.36
C LEU A 23 -6.85 -6.57 6.85
N VAL A 24 -6.33 -7.41 7.75
CA VAL A 24 -6.57 -7.31 9.19
C VAL A 24 -5.52 -6.41 9.83
N ASP A 25 -5.74 -5.10 9.74
CA ASP A 25 -4.87 -4.12 10.42
C ASP A 25 -4.93 -4.30 11.95
N PRO A 26 -3.82 -4.75 12.59
CA PRO A 26 -3.80 -5.00 14.04
C PRO A 26 -4.03 -3.73 14.86
N ASP A 27 -3.69 -2.56 14.30
CA ASP A 27 -3.82 -1.27 14.96
C ASP A 27 -5.13 -0.53 14.59
N LYS A 28 -5.95 -1.11 13.70
CA LYS A 28 -7.24 -0.55 13.25
C LYS A 28 -7.13 0.88 12.70
N LEU A 29 -6.08 1.16 11.93
CA LEU A 29 -5.81 2.49 11.34
C LEU A 29 -6.33 2.64 9.91
N GLY A 30 -7.09 1.67 9.40
CA GLY A 30 -7.60 1.69 8.03
C GLY A 30 -6.53 1.37 6.98
N ARG A 31 -5.56 0.52 7.34
CA ARG A 31 -4.47 0.08 6.44
C ARG A 31 -4.73 -1.32 5.90
N VAL A 32 -4.00 -1.68 4.85
CA VAL A 32 -3.84 -3.05 4.36
C VAL A 32 -2.35 -3.38 4.29
N GLU A 33 -1.97 -4.63 4.56
CA GLU A 33 -0.59 -5.04 4.35
C GLU A 33 -0.36 -5.23 2.84
N VAL A 34 0.75 -4.68 2.35
CA VAL A 34 1.19 -4.86 0.97
C VAL A 34 2.62 -5.38 0.92
N ARG A 35 2.94 -6.10 -0.16
CA ARG A 35 4.28 -6.52 -0.55
C ARG A 35 4.73 -5.79 -1.81
N TYR A 36 6.02 -5.52 -1.92
CA TYR A 36 6.68 -4.94 -3.10
C TYR A 36 7.53 -5.98 -3.83
N PRO A 37 7.00 -6.70 -4.85
CA PRO A 37 7.76 -7.76 -5.53
C PRO A 37 9.02 -7.27 -6.26
N TRP A 38 9.09 -5.97 -6.56
CA TRP A 38 10.21 -5.33 -7.23
C TRP A 38 11.32 -4.90 -6.26
N LEU A 39 11.08 -4.93 -4.95
CA LEU A 39 12.05 -4.51 -3.93
C LEU A 39 12.88 -5.68 -3.40
N GLY A 40 12.36 -6.90 -3.43
CA GLY A 40 13.05 -8.09 -2.97
C GLY A 40 12.12 -9.28 -2.70
N ASP A 41 12.67 -10.29 -2.05
CA ASP A 41 11.95 -11.49 -1.63
C ASP A 41 11.26 -11.31 -0.27
N ASP A 42 10.36 -12.22 0.10
CA ASP A 42 9.55 -12.11 1.32
C ASP A 42 10.34 -12.02 2.63
N GLY A 43 11.58 -12.51 2.65
CA GLY A 43 12.48 -12.43 3.81
C GLY A 43 13.28 -11.12 3.89
N ASP A 44 13.25 -10.29 2.85
CA ASP A 44 14.04 -9.08 2.80
C ASP A 44 13.38 -7.94 3.58
N ARG A 45 14.24 -7.06 4.10
CA ARG A 45 13.81 -5.89 4.87
C ARG A 45 13.01 -4.93 3.99
N ASP A 46 11.95 -4.35 4.54
CA ASP A 46 11.11 -3.31 3.92
C ASP A 46 10.32 -3.75 2.68
N VAL A 47 10.34 -5.04 2.33
CA VAL A 47 9.54 -5.60 1.23
C VAL A 47 8.04 -5.63 1.54
N ARG A 48 7.67 -5.49 2.81
CA ARG A 48 6.28 -5.39 3.26
C ARG A 48 6.07 -4.19 4.16
N ALA A 49 4.87 -3.62 4.09
CA ALA A 49 4.45 -2.56 4.99
C ALA A 49 2.91 -2.47 5.06
N TRP A 50 2.41 -1.90 6.15
CA TRP A 50 1.01 -1.51 6.27
C TRP A 50 0.78 -0.20 5.54
N ALA A 51 -0.04 -0.22 4.50
CA ALA A 51 -0.35 0.91 3.65
C ALA A 51 -1.71 1.52 3.97
N THR A 52 -1.71 2.83 4.20
CA THR A 52 -2.91 3.61 4.40
C THR A 52 -3.75 3.59 3.13
N LEU A 53 -5.02 3.20 3.22
CA LEU A 53 -5.94 3.26 2.09
C LEU A 53 -6.36 4.71 1.82
N CYS A 54 -6.03 5.24 0.65
CA CYS A 54 -6.62 6.50 0.20
C CYS A 54 -8.08 6.26 -0.17
N SER A 55 -8.98 6.84 0.61
CA SER A 55 -10.40 6.92 0.29
C SER A 55 -10.72 8.24 -0.43
N PRO A 56 -11.74 8.27 -1.31
CA PRO A 56 -12.30 9.52 -1.80
C PRO A 56 -12.81 10.47 -0.68
N TYR A 57 -13.23 9.93 0.46
CA TYR A 57 -13.60 10.69 1.66
C TYR A 57 -13.44 9.82 2.92
N ALA A 58 -12.72 10.32 3.92
CA ALA A 58 -12.56 9.68 5.22
C ALA A 58 -12.49 10.73 6.33
N ASP A 59 -13.30 10.54 7.35
CA ASP A 59 -13.43 11.40 8.53
C ASP A 59 -13.91 10.55 9.73
N ASP A 60 -14.04 11.15 10.91
CA ASP A 60 -14.47 10.45 12.12
C ASP A 60 -15.89 9.85 11.98
N GLY A 61 -15.95 8.52 11.85
CA GLY A 61 -17.19 7.77 11.67
C GLY A 61 -17.86 7.93 10.29
N GLN A 62 -17.20 8.56 9.32
CA GLN A 62 -17.78 8.82 7.99
C GLN A 62 -16.75 8.56 6.88
N GLY A 63 -17.19 7.96 5.78
CA GLY A 63 -16.30 7.78 4.63
C GLY A 63 -16.80 6.77 3.61
N LEU A 64 -15.98 6.57 2.58
CA LEU A 64 -16.16 5.52 1.58
C LEU A 64 -15.01 4.52 1.66
N GLN A 65 -15.29 3.27 2.00
CA GLN A 65 -14.25 2.24 2.04
C GLN A 65 -14.42 1.28 0.86
N ILE A 66 -13.38 1.17 0.03
CA ILE A 66 -13.26 0.15 -1.01
C ILE A 66 -12.04 -0.69 -0.66
N LEU A 67 -12.28 -1.92 -0.19
CA LEU A 67 -11.23 -2.84 0.20
C LEU A 67 -10.81 -3.71 -1.00
N PRO A 68 -9.51 -3.76 -1.35
CA PRO A 68 -9.01 -4.75 -2.30
C PRO A 68 -9.02 -6.15 -1.69
N GLU A 69 -8.91 -7.18 -2.52
CA GLU A 69 -8.74 -8.57 -2.06
C GLU A 69 -7.26 -8.91 -1.86
N VAL A 70 -6.96 -9.84 -0.94
CA VAL A 70 -5.62 -10.43 -0.82
C VAL A 70 -5.20 -11.03 -2.16
N GLY A 71 -3.97 -10.73 -2.58
CA GLY A 71 -3.43 -11.12 -3.89
C GLY A 71 -3.70 -10.10 -5.01
N SER A 72 -4.56 -9.11 -4.78
CA SER A 72 -4.80 -8.04 -5.76
C SER A 72 -3.58 -7.11 -5.88
N GLN A 73 -3.34 -6.64 -7.10
CA GLN A 73 -2.34 -5.59 -7.33
C GLN A 73 -2.95 -4.22 -7.12
N VAL A 74 -2.32 -3.42 -6.26
CA VAL A 74 -2.66 -2.02 -6.00
C VAL A 74 -1.54 -1.11 -6.47
N VAL A 75 -1.83 0.18 -6.59
CA VAL A 75 -0.85 1.24 -6.86
C VAL A 75 -0.56 1.96 -5.54
N VAL A 76 0.70 2.02 -5.16
CA VAL A 76 1.16 2.69 -3.94
C VAL A 76 2.04 3.90 -4.24
N GLY A 77 1.95 4.92 -3.40
CA GLY A 77 2.95 5.99 -3.27
C GLY A 77 3.57 5.97 -1.88
N PHE A 78 4.69 6.66 -1.68
CA PHE A 78 5.44 6.65 -0.42
C PHE A 78 5.57 8.04 0.20
N GLU A 79 5.21 8.19 1.47
CA GLU A 79 5.38 9.45 2.21
C GLU A 79 6.85 9.85 2.22
N ALA A 80 7.16 11.01 1.61
CA ALA A 80 8.53 11.50 1.46
C ALA A 80 9.52 10.46 0.89
N GLY A 81 9.02 9.51 0.08
CA GLY A 81 9.83 8.44 -0.51
C GLY A 81 10.15 7.27 0.44
N ASN A 82 9.56 7.20 1.63
CA ASN A 82 9.78 6.13 2.59
C ASN A 82 8.89 4.90 2.31
N PRO A 83 9.43 3.75 1.91
CA PRO A 83 8.64 2.55 1.59
C PRO A 83 7.96 1.92 2.82
N ARG A 84 8.33 2.32 4.04
CA ARG A 84 7.65 1.93 5.29
C ARG A 84 6.42 2.76 5.60
N ARG A 85 6.17 3.83 4.83
CA ARG A 85 4.99 4.70 4.95
C ARG A 85 4.23 4.80 3.62
N PRO A 86 3.73 3.67 3.11
CA PRO A 86 2.98 3.65 1.86
C PRO A 86 1.55 4.13 2.02
N TYR A 87 1.03 4.68 0.92
CA TYR A 87 -0.38 4.97 0.71
C TYR A 87 -0.85 4.19 -0.52
N VAL A 88 -1.92 3.40 -0.39
CA VAL A 88 -2.62 2.83 -1.53
C VAL A 88 -3.43 3.93 -2.18
N LEU A 89 -3.07 4.30 -3.40
CA LEU A 89 -3.75 5.34 -4.17
C LEU A 89 -4.99 4.79 -4.90
N GLY A 90 -5.00 3.49 -5.16
CA GLY A 90 -6.07 2.80 -5.88
C GLY A 90 -5.57 1.51 -6.52
N SER A 91 -6.30 1.03 -7.51
CA SER A 91 -5.95 -0.15 -8.31
C SER A 91 -6.07 0.19 -9.80
N ALA A 92 -5.32 -0.51 -10.64
CA ALA A 92 -5.37 -0.35 -12.08
C ALA A 92 -5.44 -1.72 -12.76
N TRP A 93 -6.26 -1.82 -13.81
CA TRP A 93 -6.23 -2.97 -14.71
C TRP A 93 -4.85 -3.09 -15.34
N ASN A 94 -4.33 -4.31 -15.36
CA ASN A 94 -2.91 -4.57 -15.61
C ASN A 94 -2.69 -5.82 -16.48
N GLY A 95 -3.72 -6.25 -17.21
CA GLY A 95 -3.70 -7.46 -18.04
C GLY A 95 -3.83 -8.77 -17.26
N ARG A 96 -3.65 -8.77 -15.92
CA ARG A 96 -4.03 -9.89 -15.04
C ARG A 96 -5.46 -9.73 -14.52
N ALA A 97 -5.82 -8.50 -14.16
CA ALA A 97 -7.19 -8.10 -13.91
C ALA A 97 -7.70 -7.29 -15.11
N ALA A 98 -8.87 -7.69 -15.62
CA ALA A 98 -9.55 -7.06 -16.74
C ALA A 98 -10.69 -6.15 -16.28
N THR A 99 -11.11 -5.24 -17.16
CA THR A 99 -12.31 -4.43 -16.96
C THR A 99 -13.55 -5.31 -16.84
N PRO A 100 -14.59 -4.91 -16.07
CA PRO A 100 -15.80 -5.72 -15.90
C PRO A 100 -16.63 -5.96 -17.17
N ILE A 101 -16.38 -5.16 -18.21
CA ILE A 101 -16.95 -5.32 -19.54
C ILE A 101 -15.82 -5.73 -20.48
N GLU A 102 -15.96 -6.91 -21.07
CA GLU A 102 -15.30 -7.33 -22.31
C GLU A 102 -16.19 -6.98 -23.51
#